data_AF-A0A9E2X4J5-F1
#
_entry.id   AF-A0A9E2X4J5-F1
#
_cell.length_a   1.000
_cell.length_b   1.000
_cell.length_c   1.000
_cell.angle_alpha   90.00
_cell.angle_beta   90.00
_cell.angle_gamma   90.00
#
_symmetry.space_group_name_H-M   'P 1'
#
loop_
_entity.id
_entity.type
_entity.pdbx_description
1 polymer ?
#
loop_
_entity_poly.entity_id
_entity_poly.type
_entity_poly.pdbx_seq_one_letter_code
_entity_poly.pdbx_strand_id
1 'polypeptide(L)'
;MAGESAQFGLRNRPPTPAVRPFELPLRLKPMLDRAETGLAEPFRGITANGQIVPGIFAIEKTGISLAPLLEAARSFLATLSAEQRHAATFAIDDEAWRKWSNIHPWLMRHGVCLADLDGNQREAALALMRETMSAAGYQSARDVMRLNEHALEITGKPDEYSEWFYWVSVFGAPDLLRREAPWGWQIDGHHLNVN
;
A
#
# COMPACT_ATOMS: atom_id res chain seq x y z
N MET A 1 25.46 15.46 -0.96
CA MET A 1 25.22 14.57 -2.12
C MET A 1 24.25 15.16 -3.15
N ALA A 2 23.54 16.28 -2.88
CA ALA A 2 22.95 17.08 -3.95
C ALA A 2 24.07 17.67 -4.83
N GLY A 3 24.47 17.00 -5.91
CA GLY A 3 25.58 17.47 -6.74
C GLY A 3 25.95 16.62 -7.95
N GLU A 4 25.75 15.31 -7.93
CA GLU A 4 26.21 14.46 -9.06
C GLU A 4 25.24 14.40 -10.24
N SER A 5 23.98 14.83 -10.08
CA SER A 5 22.98 14.78 -11.16
C SER A 5 23.10 15.94 -12.16
N ALA A 6 23.74 17.05 -11.76
CA ALA A 6 23.86 18.26 -12.57
C ALA A 6 24.68 18.03 -13.87
N GLN A 7 25.65 17.12 -13.84
CA GLN A 7 26.50 16.80 -14.99
C GLN A 7 25.78 16.02 -16.09
N PHE A 8 24.64 15.38 -15.79
CA PHE A 8 23.92 14.51 -16.72
C PHE A 8 22.84 15.24 -17.53
N GLY A 9 22.69 16.57 -17.35
CA GLY A 9 21.68 17.35 -18.08
C GLY A 9 20.25 16.87 -17.87
N LEU A 10 19.96 16.30 -16.68
CA LEU A 10 18.65 15.71 -16.40
C LEU A 10 17.55 16.77 -16.52
N ARG A 11 16.42 16.37 -17.10
CA ARG A 11 15.25 17.24 -17.24
C ARG A 11 14.79 17.69 -15.86
N ASN A 12 14.85 18.99 -15.59
CA ASN A 12 14.30 19.56 -14.36
C ASN A 12 12.77 19.45 -14.39
N ARG A 13 12.21 18.61 -13.51
CA ARG A 13 10.75 18.44 -13.37
C ARG A 13 10.29 19.20 -12.13
N PRO A 14 9.11 19.84 -12.17
CA PRO A 14 8.50 20.40 -10.97
C PRO A 14 8.39 19.34 -9.87
N PRO A 15 8.52 19.72 -8.58
CA PRO A 15 8.37 18.79 -7.48
C PRO A 15 7.02 18.09 -7.50
N THR A 16 7.01 16.80 -7.18
CA THR A 16 5.79 15.99 -7.05
C THR A 16 5.77 15.29 -5.69
N PRO A 17 5.37 16.00 -4.62
CA PRO A 17 5.42 15.50 -3.25
C PRO A 17 4.72 14.16 -3.09
N ALA A 18 5.30 13.28 -2.26
CA ALA A 18 4.78 11.94 -2.02
C ALA A 18 3.74 11.88 -0.90
N VAL A 19 3.77 12.84 0.06
CA VAL A 19 2.99 12.80 1.32
C VAL A 19 1.94 13.92 1.46
N ARG A 20 1.76 14.74 0.43
CA ARG A 20 0.77 15.83 0.46
C ARG A 20 0.19 16.11 -0.92
N PRO A 21 -1.07 16.58 -0.98
CA PRO A 21 -1.65 17.06 -2.23
C PRO A 21 -0.79 18.12 -2.91
N PHE A 22 -0.82 18.12 -4.24
CA PHE A 22 -0.07 19.04 -5.09
C PHE A 22 -0.85 19.32 -6.37
N GLU A 23 -0.49 20.39 -7.09
CA GLU A 23 -1.08 20.68 -8.39
C GLU A 23 -0.66 19.60 -9.40
N LEU A 24 -1.63 18.86 -9.91
CA LEU A 24 -1.39 17.72 -10.78
C LEU A 24 -0.83 18.17 -12.15
N PRO A 25 0.36 17.72 -12.55
CA PRO A 25 0.89 17.98 -13.89
C PRO A 25 -0.06 17.41 -14.96
N LEU A 26 -0.29 18.17 -16.04
CA LEU A 26 -1.18 17.76 -17.15
C LEU A 26 -0.89 16.35 -17.70
N ARG A 27 0.38 15.92 -17.65
CA ARG A 27 0.79 14.56 -18.07
C ARG A 27 0.22 13.43 -17.21
N LEU A 28 -0.13 13.69 -15.95
CA LEU A 28 -0.69 12.69 -15.01
C LEU A 28 -2.22 12.69 -15.00
N LYS A 29 -2.86 13.74 -15.55
CA LYS A 29 -4.33 13.84 -15.57
C LYS A 29 -5.01 12.67 -16.28
N PRO A 30 -4.60 12.24 -17.50
CA PRO A 30 -5.25 11.11 -18.16
C PRO A 30 -5.15 9.78 -17.39
N MET A 31 -4.10 9.62 -16.58
CA MET A 31 -3.93 8.43 -15.75
C MET A 31 -4.93 8.44 -14.59
N LEU A 32 -5.13 9.58 -13.92
CA LEU A 32 -6.14 9.69 -12.86
C LEU A 32 -7.56 9.58 -13.41
N ASP A 33 -7.86 10.24 -14.53
CA ASP A 33 -9.20 10.16 -15.14
C ASP A 33 -9.56 8.68 -15.47
N ARG A 34 -8.58 7.89 -15.94
CA ARG A 34 -8.76 6.43 -16.15
C ARG A 34 -8.94 5.66 -14.85
N ALA A 35 -8.19 6.00 -13.81
CA ALA A 35 -8.31 5.34 -12.51
C ALA A 35 -9.69 5.62 -11.88
N GLU A 36 -10.16 6.87 -11.92
CA GLU A 36 -11.49 7.26 -11.45
C GLU A 36 -12.61 6.55 -12.21
N THR A 37 -12.50 6.50 -13.55
CA THR A 37 -13.46 5.78 -14.39
C THR A 37 -13.50 4.29 -14.05
N GLY A 38 -12.33 3.65 -13.92
CA GLY A 38 -12.24 2.23 -13.58
C GLY A 38 -12.69 1.90 -12.15
N LEU A 39 -12.48 2.80 -11.20
CA LEU A 39 -12.97 2.65 -9.83
C LEU A 39 -14.50 2.74 -9.75
N ALA A 40 -15.12 3.59 -10.57
CA ALA A 40 -16.58 3.72 -10.64
C ALA A 40 -17.28 2.46 -11.18
N GLU A 41 -16.56 1.60 -11.90
CA GLU A 41 -17.08 0.31 -12.33
C GLU A 41 -17.09 -0.70 -11.16
N PRO A 42 -18.23 -1.35 -10.87
CA PRO A 42 -18.28 -2.40 -9.85
C PRO A 42 -17.36 -3.56 -10.21
N PHE A 43 -16.61 -4.07 -9.23
CA PHE A 43 -15.82 -5.28 -9.43
C PHE A 43 -16.75 -6.50 -9.58
N ARG A 44 -16.64 -7.18 -10.71
CA ARG A 44 -17.47 -8.36 -11.05
C ARG A 44 -16.69 -9.66 -11.10
N GLY A 45 -15.43 -9.65 -10.67
CA GLY A 45 -14.50 -10.78 -10.77
C GLY A 45 -13.64 -10.76 -12.04
N ILE A 46 -12.83 -11.80 -12.22
CA ILE A 46 -11.97 -11.99 -13.40
C ILE A 46 -12.72 -12.87 -14.39
N THR A 47 -12.86 -12.42 -15.64
CA THR A 47 -13.55 -13.17 -16.71
C THR A 47 -12.60 -13.45 -17.87
N ALA A 48 -12.69 -14.63 -18.49
CA ALA A 48 -11.86 -14.97 -19.65
C ALA A 48 -12.40 -14.39 -20.97
N ASN A 49 -13.72 -14.19 -21.08
CA ASN A 49 -14.41 -13.78 -22.31
C ASN A 49 -15.52 -12.74 -22.06
N GLY A 50 -15.50 -12.05 -20.92
CA GLY A 50 -16.54 -11.10 -20.52
C GLY A 50 -17.77 -11.73 -19.86
N GLN A 51 -17.85 -13.06 -19.76
CA GLN A 51 -18.92 -13.75 -19.04
C GLN A 51 -18.43 -14.23 -17.67
N ILE A 52 -19.23 -13.97 -16.63
CA ILE A 52 -18.98 -14.47 -15.28
C ILE A 52 -19.38 -15.94 -15.24
N VAL A 53 -18.43 -16.81 -14.87
CA VAL A 53 -18.69 -18.21 -14.62
C VAL A 53 -18.58 -18.45 -13.11
N PRO A 54 -19.70 -18.70 -12.40
CA PRO A 54 -19.66 -18.92 -10.96
C PRO A 54 -19.08 -20.30 -10.63
N GLY A 55 -18.52 -20.45 -9.42
CA GLY A 55 -18.15 -21.76 -8.86
C GLY A 55 -16.96 -22.46 -9.51
N ILE A 56 -16.09 -21.75 -10.23
CA ILE A 56 -14.88 -22.35 -10.83
C ILE A 56 -13.88 -22.80 -9.75
N PHE A 57 -13.81 -22.08 -8.63
CA PHE A 57 -12.93 -22.40 -7.50
C PHE A 57 -13.75 -22.51 -6.22
N ALA A 58 -13.64 -23.64 -5.53
CA ALA A 58 -14.20 -23.82 -4.20
C ALA A 58 -13.22 -23.27 -3.14
N ILE A 59 -13.76 -22.68 -2.07
CA ILE A 59 -12.93 -22.32 -0.91
C ILE A 59 -12.61 -23.61 -0.16
N GLU A 60 -11.34 -24.01 -0.19
CA GLU A 60 -10.86 -25.20 0.50
C GLU A 60 -10.04 -24.83 1.74
N LYS A 61 -10.24 -25.58 2.82
CA LYS A 61 -9.43 -25.44 4.04
C LYS A 61 -8.07 -26.07 3.79
N THR A 62 -7.01 -25.26 3.81
CA THR A 62 -5.63 -25.74 3.65
C THR A 62 -5.08 -26.46 4.89
N GLY A 63 -5.79 -26.37 6.02
CA GLY A 63 -5.32 -26.89 7.33
C GLY A 63 -4.28 -26.00 8.01
N ILE A 64 -3.84 -24.92 7.37
CA ILE A 64 -2.91 -23.94 7.94
C ILE A 64 -3.68 -23.00 8.87
N SER A 65 -3.15 -22.78 10.08
CA SER A 65 -3.73 -21.83 11.03
C SER A 65 -3.48 -20.39 10.59
N LEU A 66 -4.55 -19.60 10.48
CA LEU A 66 -4.46 -18.15 10.23
C LEU A 66 -4.25 -17.34 11.51
N ALA A 67 -4.14 -17.98 12.68
CA ALA A 67 -4.02 -17.29 13.96
C ALA A 67 -2.80 -16.35 14.05
N PRO A 68 -1.60 -16.73 13.56
CA PRO A 68 -0.44 -15.82 13.57
C PRO A 68 -0.68 -14.54 12.76
N LEU A 69 -1.28 -14.66 11.57
CA LEU A 69 -1.59 -13.52 10.69
C LEU A 69 -2.62 -12.58 11.35
N LEU A 70 -3.67 -13.16 11.94
CA LEU A 70 -4.70 -12.42 12.69
C LEU A 70 -4.08 -11.67 13.87
N GLU A 71 -3.17 -12.32 14.61
CA GLU A 71 -2.53 -11.70 15.77
C GLU A 71 -1.57 -10.58 15.36
N ALA A 72 -0.82 -10.74 14.27
CA ALA A 72 0.05 -9.68 13.74
C ALA A 72 -0.75 -8.45 13.32
N ALA A 73 -1.88 -8.64 12.61
CA ALA A 73 -2.76 -7.54 12.21
C ALA A 73 -3.39 -6.83 13.42
N ARG A 74 -3.88 -7.60 14.41
CA ARG A 74 -4.42 -7.04 15.65
C ARG A 74 -3.36 -6.28 16.45
N SER A 75 -2.15 -6.81 16.53
CA SER A 75 -1.02 -6.19 17.23
C SER A 75 -0.67 -4.84 16.59
N PHE A 76 -0.56 -4.78 15.27
CA PHE A 76 -0.38 -3.52 14.55
C PHE A 76 -1.49 -2.52 14.88
N LEU A 77 -2.76 -2.89 14.70
CA LEU A 77 -3.90 -2.01 14.97
C LEU A 77 -3.99 -1.57 16.44
N ALA A 78 -3.44 -2.33 17.38
CA ALA A 78 -3.41 -1.99 18.80
C ALA A 78 -2.33 -0.96 19.16
N THR A 79 -1.28 -0.82 18.33
CA THR A 79 -0.25 0.21 18.52
C THR A 79 -0.69 1.60 18.07
N LEU A 80 -1.72 1.68 17.22
CA LEU A 80 -2.18 2.92 16.61
C LEU A 80 -3.02 3.78 17.56
N SER A 81 -2.88 5.09 17.44
CA SER A 81 -3.82 6.04 18.03
C SER A 81 -5.22 5.87 17.42
N ALA A 82 -6.25 6.43 18.05
CA ALA A 82 -7.61 6.38 17.48
C ALA A 82 -7.68 6.99 16.07
N GLU A 83 -6.95 8.08 15.83
CA GLU A 83 -6.88 8.76 14.53
C GLU A 83 -6.13 7.92 13.49
N GLN A 84 -4.95 7.40 13.83
CA GLN A 84 -4.18 6.52 12.93
C GLN A 84 -4.96 5.23 12.61
N ARG A 85 -5.64 4.66 13.61
CA ARG A 85 -6.48 3.48 13.42
C ARG A 85 -7.65 3.78 12.50
N HIS A 86 -8.31 4.93 12.67
CA HIS A 86 -9.38 5.35 11.76
C HIS A 86 -8.88 5.50 10.33
N ALA A 87 -7.71 6.11 10.13
CA ALA A 87 -7.10 6.23 8.81
C ALA A 87 -6.70 4.88 8.19
N ALA A 88 -6.30 3.91 9.00
CA ALA A 88 -5.84 2.60 8.57
C ALA A 88 -6.97 1.58 8.30
N THR A 89 -8.18 1.78 8.82
CA THR A 89 -9.23 0.74 8.77
C THR A 89 -10.38 1.08 7.83
N PHE A 90 -10.79 0.10 7.03
CA PHE A 90 -11.83 0.23 6.01
C PHE A 90 -12.84 -0.93 6.07
N ALA A 91 -14.01 -0.75 5.45
CA ALA A 91 -14.95 -1.84 5.24
C ALA A 91 -14.39 -2.86 4.23
N ILE A 92 -14.79 -4.13 4.32
CA ILE A 92 -14.25 -5.19 3.44
C ILE A 92 -14.57 -4.98 1.95
N ASP A 93 -15.65 -4.25 1.67
CA ASP A 93 -16.15 -3.90 0.33
C ASP A 93 -15.84 -2.45 -0.06
N ASP A 94 -14.97 -1.76 0.70
CA ASP A 94 -14.58 -0.39 0.43
C ASP A 94 -13.82 -0.26 -0.91
N GLU A 95 -14.11 0.80 -1.67
CA GLU A 95 -13.44 1.05 -2.95
C GLU A 95 -11.93 1.26 -2.80
N ALA A 96 -11.47 1.66 -1.61
CA ALA A 96 -10.07 1.84 -1.27
C ALA A 96 -9.23 0.58 -1.57
N TRP A 97 -9.81 -0.63 -1.47
CA TRP A 97 -9.12 -1.89 -1.80
C TRP A 97 -8.63 -1.93 -3.25
N ARG A 98 -9.32 -1.24 -4.17
CA ARG A 98 -8.95 -1.17 -5.59
C ARG A 98 -8.17 0.10 -5.94
N LYS A 99 -7.96 0.98 -4.97
CA LYS A 99 -7.44 2.35 -5.18
C LYS A 99 -6.00 2.44 -4.70
N TRP A 100 -5.05 1.93 -5.48
CA TRP A 100 -3.63 1.98 -5.14
C TRP A 100 -2.80 2.63 -6.26
N SER A 101 -1.62 3.16 -5.91
CA SER A 101 -0.68 3.71 -6.88
C SER A 101 0.75 3.29 -6.58
N ASN A 102 1.47 2.84 -7.61
CA ASN A 102 2.86 2.40 -7.49
C ASN A 102 3.89 3.49 -7.86
N ILE A 103 3.46 4.72 -8.13
CA ILE A 103 4.35 5.86 -8.43
C ILE A 103 4.51 6.74 -7.19
N HIS A 104 5.65 7.43 -7.05
CA HIS A 104 5.93 8.25 -5.86
C HIS A 104 4.97 9.42 -5.57
N PRO A 105 4.40 10.15 -6.55
CA PRO A 105 3.58 11.32 -6.23
C PRO A 105 2.35 10.97 -5.38
N TRP A 106 1.88 11.91 -4.57
CA TRP A 106 0.67 11.77 -3.76
C TRP A 106 -0.56 11.62 -4.66
N LEU A 107 -0.91 10.37 -4.98
CA LEU A 107 -2.04 10.02 -5.84
C LEU A 107 -2.74 8.81 -5.26
N MET A 108 -4.06 8.91 -5.09
CA MET A 108 -4.90 7.79 -4.65
C MET A 108 -4.49 7.20 -3.28
N ARG A 109 -3.75 7.96 -2.46
CA ARG A 109 -3.34 7.54 -1.12
C ARG A 109 -4.53 7.45 -0.17
N HIS A 110 -4.50 6.43 0.66
CA HIS A 110 -5.44 6.10 1.73
C HIS A 110 -4.69 5.19 2.72
N GLY A 111 -5.21 4.94 3.91
CA GLY A 111 -4.45 4.22 4.94
C GLY A 111 -3.55 5.14 5.75
N VAL A 112 -2.84 4.56 6.71
CA VAL A 112 -1.87 5.30 7.53
C VAL A 112 -0.49 5.26 6.87
N CYS A 113 0.16 6.41 6.74
CA CYS A 113 1.52 6.50 6.21
C CYS A 113 2.54 6.01 7.24
N LEU A 114 3.47 5.14 6.86
CA LEU A 114 4.52 4.67 7.76
C LEU A 114 5.41 5.82 8.27
N ALA A 115 5.56 6.90 7.51
CA ALA A 115 6.31 8.09 7.93
C ALA A 115 5.67 8.79 9.15
N ASP A 116 4.35 8.68 9.31
CA ASP A 116 3.59 9.28 10.42
C ASP A 116 3.52 8.37 11.66
N LEU A 117 4.10 7.17 11.57
CA LEU A 117 4.17 6.20 12.66
C LEU A 117 5.47 6.35 13.46
N ASP A 118 5.41 6.05 14.75
CA ASP A 118 6.62 5.89 15.59
C ASP A 118 7.34 4.57 15.31
N GLY A 119 8.50 4.36 15.95
CA GLY A 119 9.30 3.14 15.75
C GLY A 119 8.58 1.84 16.12
N ASN A 120 7.80 1.83 17.21
CA ASN A 120 7.07 0.64 17.65
C ASN A 120 5.93 0.32 16.68
N GLN A 121 5.22 1.34 16.20
CA GLN A 121 4.14 1.23 15.23
C GLN A 121 4.66 0.74 13.87
N ARG A 122 5.82 1.26 13.41
CA ARG A 122 6.48 0.79 12.18
C ARG A 122 6.88 -0.66 12.28
N GLU A 123 7.53 -1.07 13.37
CA GLU A 123 7.93 -2.47 13.55
C GLU A 123 6.71 -3.41 13.59
N ALA A 124 5.58 -2.99 14.18
CA ALA A 124 4.35 -3.77 14.15
C ALA A 124 3.76 -3.90 12.74
N ALA A 125 3.81 -2.84 11.92
CA ALA A 125 3.42 -2.90 10.51
C ALA A 125 4.33 -3.84 9.70
N LEU A 126 5.65 -3.76 9.92
CA LEU A 126 6.62 -4.65 9.28
C LEU A 126 6.47 -6.11 9.74
N ALA A 127 6.07 -6.36 10.99
CA ALA A 127 5.77 -7.69 11.49
C ALA A 127 4.54 -8.29 10.80
N LEU A 128 3.48 -7.50 10.55
CA LEU A 128 2.34 -7.92 9.74
C LEU A 128 2.79 -8.34 8.33
N MET A 129 3.61 -7.53 7.66
CA MET A 129 4.17 -7.90 6.34
C MET A 129 4.98 -9.20 6.40
N ARG A 130 5.83 -9.34 7.41
CA ARG A 130 6.70 -10.52 7.56
C ARG A 130 5.91 -11.81 7.77
N GLU A 131 4.84 -11.75 8.55
CA GLU A 131 4.00 -12.92 8.86
C GLU A 131 3.13 -13.35 7.68
N THR A 132 2.81 -12.43 6.77
CA THR A 132 1.90 -12.67 5.64
C THR A 132 2.64 -12.96 4.33
N MET A 133 3.96 -12.91 4.33
CA MET A 133 4.81 -13.12 3.15
C MET A 133 5.82 -14.24 3.38
N SER A 134 6.34 -14.82 2.28
CA SER A 134 7.54 -15.64 2.37
C SER A 134 8.75 -14.78 2.78
N ALA A 135 9.79 -15.40 3.34
CA ALA A 135 11.02 -14.67 3.70
C ALA A 135 11.62 -13.90 2.52
N ALA A 136 11.62 -14.51 1.32
CA ALA A 136 12.08 -13.85 0.10
C ALA A 136 11.18 -12.68 -0.32
N GLY A 137 9.85 -12.85 -0.24
CA GLY A 137 8.88 -11.79 -0.55
C GLY A 137 9.00 -10.60 0.39
N TYR A 138 9.13 -10.85 1.70
CA TYR A 138 9.35 -9.81 2.70
C TYR A 138 10.67 -9.07 2.45
N GLN A 139 11.76 -9.81 2.17
CA GLN A 139 13.05 -9.21 1.85
C GLN A 139 12.95 -8.28 0.63
N SER A 140 12.31 -8.75 -0.46
CA SER A 140 12.09 -7.92 -1.65
C SER A 140 11.29 -6.66 -1.34
N ALA A 141 10.22 -6.75 -0.54
CA ALA A 141 9.44 -5.58 -0.16
C ALA A 141 10.27 -4.56 0.63
N ARG A 142 11.07 -5.02 1.62
CA ARG A 142 11.96 -4.14 2.39
C ARG A 142 13.06 -3.51 1.55
N ASP A 143 13.60 -4.24 0.59
CA ASP A 143 14.64 -3.70 -0.30
C ASP A 143 14.08 -2.66 -1.27
N VAL A 144 12.83 -2.81 -1.75
CA VAL A 144 12.14 -1.75 -2.50
C VAL A 144 11.98 -0.49 -1.65
N MET A 145 11.56 -0.63 -0.39
CA MET A 145 11.43 0.52 0.53
C MET A 145 12.77 1.24 0.74
N ARG A 146 13.84 0.49 1.02
CA ARG A 146 15.20 1.05 1.18
C ARG A 146 15.74 1.66 -0.10
N LEU A 147 15.42 1.09 -1.26
CA LEU A 147 15.76 1.68 -2.54
C LEU A 147 15.09 3.05 -2.74
N ASN A 148 13.91 3.27 -2.16
CA ASN A 148 13.27 4.58 -2.16
C ASN A 148 14.05 5.59 -1.31
N GLU A 149 14.59 5.20 -0.16
CA GLU A 149 15.53 6.05 0.60
C GLU A 149 16.80 6.33 -0.21
N HIS A 150 17.33 5.33 -0.91
CA HIS A 150 18.49 5.55 -1.77
C HIS A 150 18.19 6.54 -2.92
N ALA A 151 16.96 6.56 -3.44
CA ALA A 151 16.52 7.58 -4.38
C ALA A 151 16.53 8.99 -3.75
N LEU A 152 16.17 9.13 -2.46
CA LEU A 152 16.37 10.38 -1.72
C LEU A 152 17.85 10.77 -1.67
N GLU A 153 18.74 9.85 -1.30
CA GLU A 153 20.18 10.11 -1.17
C GLU A 153 20.81 10.62 -2.47
N ILE A 154 20.43 10.03 -3.61
CA ILE A 154 20.94 10.42 -4.94
C ILE A 154 20.33 11.74 -5.41
N THR A 155 19.03 11.94 -5.20
CA THR A 155 18.31 13.07 -5.81
C THR A 155 18.25 14.32 -4.94
N GLY A 156 18.40 14.17 -3.62
CA GLY A 156 18.24 15.25 -2.65
C GLY A 156 16.81 15.78 -2.55
N LYS A 157 15.80 14.93 -2.79
CA LYS A 157 14.37 15.30 -2.84
C LYS A 157 13.57 14.70 -1.67
N PRO A 158 13.68 15.27 -0.45
CA PRO A 158 13.05 14.70 0.75
C PRO A 158 11.52 14.71 0.72
N ASP A 159 10.92 15.57 -0.10
CA ASP A 159 9.46 15.62 -0.28
C ASP A 159 8.94 14.50 -1.21
N GLU A 160 9.80 13.82 -1.98
CA GLU A 160 9.40 12.84 -3.01
C GLU A 160 9.75 11.39 -2.63
N TYR A 161 10.80 11.19 -1.81
CA TYR A 161 11.36 9.88 -1.55
C TYR A 161 11.70 9.68 -0.07
N SER A 162 11.37 8.50 0.46
CA SER A 162 11.77 8.03 1.78
C SER A 162 11.48 6.53 1.91
N GLU A 163 12.24 5.82 2.73
CA GLU A 163 11.95 4.45 3.16
C GLU A 163 10.51 4.29 3.69
N TRP A 164 9.92 5.36 4.21
CA TRP A 164 8.66 5.33 4.97
C TRP A 164 7.47 5.94 4.23
N PHE A 165 7.60 6.32 2.95
CA PHE A 165 6.49 6.82 2.12
C PHE A 165 5.68 5.65 1.51
N TYR A 166 5.07 4.89 2.41
CA TYR A 166 4.19 3.76 2.10
C TYR A 166 2.98 3.80 3.04
N TRP A 167 1.81 3.46 2.52
CA TRP A 167 0.55 3.53 3.26
C TRP A 167 0.00 2.14 3.54
N VAL A 168 -0.40 1.89 4.78
CA VAL A 168 -0.96 0.61 5.21
C VAL A 168 -2.45 0.77 5.48
N SER A 169 -3.23 -0.13 4.89
CA SER A 169 -4.68 -0.23 5.03
C SER A 169 -5.05 -1.64 5.49
N VAL A 170 -6.03 -1.75 6.38
CA VAL A 170 -6.64 -3.00 6.84
C VAL A 170 -8.12 -2.93 6.55
N PHE A 171 -8.68 -3.96 5.92
CA PHE A 171 -10.10 -3.98 5.63
C PHE A 171 -10.80 -5.20 6.21
N GLY A 172 -12.04 -4.99 6.63
CA GLY A 172 -12.74 -5.92 7.50
C GLY A 172 -12.12 -5.96 8.90
N ALA A 173 -12.46 -6.99 9.66
CA ALA A 173 -11.98 -7.16 11.03
C ALA A 173 -11.12 -8.43 11.14
N PRO A 174 -9.81 -8.32 11.48
CA PRO A 174 -9.00 -9.49 11.81
C PRO A 174 -9.42 -10.05 13.17
N ASP A 175 -10.51 -10.81 13.20
CA ASP A 175 -11.15 -11.33 14.41
C ASP A 175 -10.85 -12.82 14.62
N LEU A 176 -10.22 -13.14 15.76
CA LEU A 176 -9.91 -14.51 16.18
C LEU A 176 -11.16 -15.35 16.51
N LEU A 177 -12.28 -14.69 16.85
CA LEU A 177 -13.57 -15.32 17.19
C LEU A 177 -14.46 -15.52 15.95
N ARG A 178 -14.23 -14.75 14.88
CA ARG A 178 -14.96 -14.86 13.59
C ARG A 178 -14.00 -15.15 12.46
N ARG A 179 -13.31 -16.28 12.54
CA ARG A 179 -12.27 -16.70 11.57
C ARG A 179 -12.76 -16.88 10.14
N GLU A 180 -14.08 -16.97 9.95
CA GLU A 180 -14.71 -17.11 8.63
C GLU A 180 -15.10 -15.75 8.00
N ALA A 181 -15.04 -14.66 8.77
CA ALA A 181 -15.29 -13.34 8.22
C ALA A 181 -14.11 -12.90 7.34
N PRO A 182 -14.37 -12.34 6.14
CA PRO A 182 -13.31 -11.88 5.26
C PRO A 182 -12.61 -10.65 5.86
N TRP A 183 -11.29 -10.64 5.74
CA TRP A 183 -10.42 -9.52 6.07
C TRP A 183 -9.17 -9.58 5.20
N GLY A 184 -8.44 -8.48 5.17
CA GLY A 184 -7.03 -8.50 4.75
C GLY A 184 -6.43 -7.11 4.89
N TRP A 185 -5.27 -6.92 4.27
CA TRP A 185 -4.49 -5.70 4.40
C TRP A 185 -3.81 -5.39 3.07
N GLN A 186 -3.48 -4.12 2.89
CA GLN A 186 -2.80 -3.60 1.73
C GLN A 186 -1.65 -2.69 2.16
N ILE A 187 -0.56 -2.69 1.39
CA ILE A 187 0.43 -1.61 1.41
C ILE A 187 0.62 -1.07 0.00
N ASP A 188 0.60 0.25 -0.16
CA ASP A 188 0.93 0.93 -1.42
C ASP A 188 1.97 2.03 -1.26
N GLY A 189 2.78 2.23 -2.29
CA GLY A 189 3.78 3.30 -2.37
C GLY A 189 4.69 3.14 -3.58
N HIS A 190 5.80 3.87 -3.61
CA HIS A 190 6.68 3.88 -4.77
C HIS A 190 7.26 2.48 -5.06
N HIS A 191 6.84 1.89 -6.18
CA HIS A 191 7.20 0.55 -6.65
C HIS A 191 6.85 -0.63 -5.74
N LEU A 192 6.00 -0.45 -4.71
CA LEU A 192 5.52 -1.53 -3.84
C LEU A 192 4.00 -1.48 -3.72
N ASN A 193 3.35 -2.58 -4.10
CA ASN A 193 1.93 -2.81 -3.87
C ASN A 193 1.74 -4.28 -3.48
N VAL A 194 1.19 -4.52 -2.30
CA VAL A 194 0.73 -5.84 -1.83
C VAL A 194 -0.72 -5.67 -1.43
N ASN A 195 -1.61 -6.49 -1.98
CA ASN A 195 -3.05 -6.49 -1.74
C ASN A 195 -3.54 -7.91 -1.45
#